data_AF-X1FBR2-F1
#
_entry.id   AF-X1FBR2-F1
#
_cell.length_a   1.000
_cell.length_b   1.000
_cell.length_c   1.000
_cell.angle_alpha   90.00
_cell.angle_beta   90.00
_cell.angle_gamma   90.00
#
_symmetry.space_group_name_H-M   'P 1'
#
loop_
_entity.id
_entity.type
_entity.pdbx_description
1 polymer ?
#
loop_
_entity_poly.entity_id
_entity_poly.type
_entity_poly.pdbx_seq_one_letter_code
_entity_poly.pdbx_strand_id
1 'polypeptide(L)'
;MNDLRVQRTVPEGKVFELFKMALNITRERTKELFVNLLPQKERIALELVKNIDEVKWAYYNWYLDNFCSRIEVNPNYNMYWTAFLFAAAHEGYPGHHTEFAIKERVLYRELNQFEHTILLLHSPKLIISEGIADLAVKMLFSNREAVEIS
;
A
#
# COMPACT_ATOMS: atom_id res chain seq x y z
N MET A 1 -33.19 -1.62 -1.65
CA MET A 1 -31.94 -2.26 -1.22
C MET A 1 -30.78 -1.26 -1.37
N ASN A 2 -30.81 -0.14 -0.63
CA ASN A 2 -29.85 0.95 -0.86
C ASN A 2 -29.65 1.91 0.34
N ASP A 3 -29.65 1.40 1.58
CA ASP A 3 -29.56 2.25 2.80
C ASP A 3 -28.43 1.89 3.79
N LEU A 4 -27.47 1.03 3.41
CA LEU A 4 -26.30 0.73 4.26
C LEU A 4 -25.00 1.44 3.81
N ARG A 5 -25.01 2.08 2.64
CA ARG A 5 -23.85 2.85 2.12
C ARG A 5 -23.89 4.33 2.46
N VAL A 6 -24.96 4.83 3.08
CA VAL A 6 -25.24 6.28 3.16
C VAL A 6 -24.66 6.99 4.40
N GLN A 7 -24.05 6.30 5.39
CA GLN A 7 -23.47 7.02 6.54
C GLN A 7 -22.25 6.34 7.19
N ARG A 8 -21.09 6.25 6.52
CA ARG A 8 -19.80 5.96 7.21
C ARG A 8 -18.57 6.53 6.47
N THR A 9 -18.65 7.75 5.96
CA THR A 9 -17.43 8.46 5.53
C THR A 9 -16.60 8.80 6.77
N VAL A 10 -15.29 8.67 6.65
CA VAL A 10 -14.35 9.00 7.73
C VAL A 10 -14.03 10.49 7.67
N PRO A 11 -14.06 11.22 8.81
CA PRO A 11 -13.65 12.62 8.85
C PRO A 11 -12.20 12.78 8.36
N GLU A 12 -11.93 13.80 7.54
CA GLU A 12 -10.62 14.04 6.93
C GLU A 12 -9.47 13.99 7.95
N GLY A 13 -9.64 14.63 9.11
CA GLY A 13 -8.64 14.65 10.19
C GLY A 13 -8.33 13.29 10.83
N LYS A 14 -9.11 12.25 10.52
CA LYS A 14 -8.90 10.86 10.99
C LYS A 14 -8.29 9.94 9.93
N VAL A 15 -8.31 10.33 8.66
CA VAL A 15 -7.83 9.49 7.54
C VAL A 15 -6.37 9.07 7.74
N PHE A 16 -5.49 10.02 8.08
CA PHE A 16 -4.07 9.72 8.25
C PHE A 16 -3.78 8.77 9.42
N GLU A 17 -4.46 8.98 10.55
CA GLU A 17 -4.33 8.14 11.74
C GLU A 17 -4.79 6.70 11.44
N LEU A 18 -5.95 6.55 10.80
CA LEU A 18 -6.51 5.24 10.47
C LEU A 18 -5.70 4.51 9.40
N PHE A 19 -5.20 5.22 8.39
CA PHE A 19 -4.30 4.63 7.41
C PHE A 19 -3.00 4.14 8.06
N LYS A 20 -2.43 4.91 8.98
CA LYS A 20 -1.24 4.50 9.74
C LYS A 20 -1.50 3.25 10.58
N MET A 21 -2.65 3.17 11.24
CA MET A 21 -3.04 1.97 11.99
C MET A 21 -3.17 0.76 11.07
N ALA A 22 -3.87 0.91 9.95
CA ALA A 22 -4.03 -0.15 8.96
C ALA A 22 -2.67 -0.62 8.41
N LEU A 23 -1.76 0.30 8.08
CA LEU A 23 -0.42 -0.05 7.61
C LEU A 23 0.38 -0.85 8.64
N ASN A 24 0.26 -0.52 9.93
CA ASN A 24 0.91 -1.30 10.97
C ASN A 24 0.33 -2.72 11.06
N ILE A 25 -0.99 -2.87 10.96
CA ILE A 25 -1.66 -4.17 10.96
C ILE A 25 -1.18 -5.02 9.77
N THR A 26 -1.18 -4.44 8.55
CA THR A 26 -0.76 -5.18 7.37
C THR A 26 0.73 -5.52 7.40
N ARG A 27 1.57 -4.64 7.96
CA ARG A 27 3.00 -4.90 8.17
C ARG A 27 3.25 -6.10 9.06
N GLU A 28 2.62 -6.13 10.23
CA GLU A 28 2.85 -7.19 11.21
C GLU A 28 2.31 -8.53 10.67
N ARG A 29 1.11 -8.55 10.07
CA ARG A 29 0.58 -9.76 9.42
C ARG A 29 1.47 -10.25 8.26
N THR A 30 2.05 -9.32 7.48
CA THR A 30 3.00 -9.66 6.40
C THR A 30 4.23 -10.37 6.95
N LYS A 31 4.82 -9.87 8.05
CA LYS A 31 6.00 -10.49 8.67
C LYS A 31 5.71 -11.86 9.27
N GLU A 32 4.52 -12.05 9.83
CA GLU A 32 4.07 -13.32 10.38
C GLU A 32 3.94 -14.39 9.28
N LEU A 33 3.31 -14.05 8.15
CA LEU A 33 3.02 -15.00 7.06
C LEU A 33 4.24 -15.23 6.14
N PHE A 34 5.03 -14.19 5.88
CA PHE A 34 6.13 -14.22 4.91
C PHE A 34 7.46 -13.95 5.58
N VAL A 35 7.91 -14.92 6.38
CA VAL A 35 9.15 -14.85 7.14
C VAL A 35 10.34 -14.62 6.19
N ASN A 36 11.19 -13.65 6.52
CA ASN A 36 12.40 -13.26 5.74
C ASN A 36 12.13 -12.74 4.32
N LEU A 37 10.88 -12.41 3.97
CA LEU A 37 10.55 -11.88 2.65
C LEU A 37 11.25 -10.54 2.37
N LEU A 38 11.20 -9.64 3.35
CA LEU A 38 11.63 -8.25 3.22
C LEU A 38 13.08 -8.02 3.69
N PRO A 39 13.83 -7.13 3.02
CA PRO A 39 15.14 -6.68 3.51
C PRO A 39 15.03 -6.04 4.90
N GLN A 40 16.00 -6.30 5.80
CA GLN A 40 15.96 -5.80 7.19
C GLN A 40 15.87 -4.27 7.33
N LYS A 41 16.33 -3.52 6.32
CA LYS A 41 16.36 -2.06 6.34
C LYS A 41 15.21 -1.41 5.57
N GLU A 42 14.22 -2.20 5.13
CA GLU A 42 13.04 -1.64 4.49
C GLU A 42 12.32 -0.66 5.42
N ARG A 43 11.77 0.40 4.84
CA ARG A 43 10.91 1.32 5.59
C ARG A 43 9.92 2.04 4.70
N ILE A 44 8.78 2.39 5.29
CA ILE A 44 7.79 3.29 4.73
C ILE A 44 7.71 4.55 5.60
N ALA A 45 7.84 5.72 4.97
CA ALA A 45 7.47 7.00 5.54
C ALA A 45 6.04 7.37 5.12
N LEU A 46 5.21 7.82 6.05
CA LEU A 46 3.86 8.33 5.75
C LEU A 46 3.88 9.85 5.73
N GLU A 47 3.30 10.44 4.70
CA GLU A 47 3.15 11.90 4.56
C GLU A 47 1.73 12.28 4.19
N LEU A 48 1.23 13.37 4.78
CA LEU A 48 0.03 14.04 4.29
C LEU A 48 0.38 14.79 3.01
N VAL A 49 -0.49 14.69 2.01
CA VAL A 49 -0.36 15.50 0.80
C VAL A 49 -0.41 16.99 1.15
N LYS A 50 0.51 17.78 0.59
CA LYS A 50 0.59 19.24 0.85
C LYS A 50 -0.39 20.04 -0.03
N ASN A 51 -0.55 19.66 -1.29
CA ASN A 51 -1.42 20.34 -2.27
C ASN A 51 -2.65 19.48 -2.56
N ILE A 52 -3.50 19.37 -1.55
CA ILE A 52 -4.61 18.41 -1.47
C ILE A 52 -5.59 18.52 -2.67
N ASP A 53 -5.78 19.71 -3.25
CA ASP A 53 -6.68 19.96 -4.38
C ASP A 53 -6.06 19.71 -5.77
N GLU A 54 -4.74 19.67 -5.88
CA GLU A 54 -4.02 19.47 -7.15
C GLU A 54 -3.75 17.98 -7.42
N VAL A 55 -3.65 17.21 -6.34
CA VAL A 55 -3.29 15.79 -6.36
C VAL A 55 -4.52 14.94 -6.67
N LYS A 56 -4.37 14.04 -7.66
CA LYS A 56 -5.47 13.21 -8.18
C LYS A 56 -5.49 11.77 -7.67
N TRP A 57 -4.82 11.51 -6.55
CA TRP A 57 -4.81 10.20 -5.89
C TRP A 57 -5.18 10.31 -4.41
N ALA A 58 -5.82 9.26 -3.92
CA ALA A 58 -6.18 9.05 -2.52
C ALA A 58 -4.99 8.62 -1.67
N TYR A 59 -4.26 7.63 -2.18
CA TYR A 59 -3.04 7.08 -1.60
C TYR A 59 -2.06 6.84 -2.75
N TYR A 60 -0.76 6.97 -2.49
CA TYR A 60 0.24 6.67 -3.51
C TYR A 60 1.59 6.32 -2.90
N ASN A 61 2.16 5.20 -3.34
CA ASN A 61 3.53 4.80 -3.01
C ASN A 61 4.55 5.41 -3.97
N TRP A 62 5.39 6.30 -3.44
CA TRP A 62 6.64 6.70 -4.05
C TRP A 62 7.76 5.78 -3.59
N TYR A 63 8.28 4.93 -4.47
CA TYR A 63 9.49 4.17 -4.18
C TYR A 63 10.73 5.06 -4.33
N LEU A 64 11.56 5.13 -3.29
CA LEU A 64 12.68 6.07 -3.15
C LEU A 64 14.05 5.38 -3.20
N ASP A 65 14.12 4.14 -3.68
CA ASP A 65 15.32 3.28 -3.65
C ASP A 65 15.78 2.94 -2.22
N ASN A 66 16.80 2.11 -2.09
CA ASN A 66 17.34 1.64 -0.81
C ASN A 66 16.27 1.05 0.10
N PHE A 67 15.34 0.30 -0.48
CA PHE A 67 14.23 -0.34 0.24
C PHE A 67 13.31 0.66 0.96
N CYS A 68 13.27 1.92 0.53
CA CYS A 68 12.47 2.96 1.15
C CYS A 68 11.29 3.35 0.26
N SER A 69 10.11 3.51 0.84
CA SER A 69 8.98 4.20 0.21
C SER A 69 8.55 5.42 1.02
N ARG A 70 7.93 6.38 0.34
CA ARG A 70 7.03 7.36 0.93
C ARG A 70 5.62 7.04 0.44
N ILE A 71 4.67 6.84 1.36
CA ILE A 71 3.26 6.80 1.00
C ILE A 71 2.64 8.16 1.32
N GLU A 72 2.06 8.77 0.30
CA GLU A 72 1.26 9.96 0.43
C GLU A 72 -0.20 9.60 0.70
N VAL A 73 -0.81 10.32 1.65
CA VAL A 73 -2.20 10.16 2.04
C VAL A 73 -2.95 11.47 1.78
N ASN A 74 -3.96 11.42 0.91
CA ASN A 74 -4.81 12.54 0.59
C ASN A 74 -6.18 12.40 1.28
N PRO A 75 -6.50 13.24 2.29
CA PRO A 75 -7.76 13.14 3.00
C PRO A 75 -8.97 13.75 2.27
N ASN A 76 -8.80 14.47 1.15
CA ASN A 76 -9.88 15.17 0.40
C ASN A 76 -10.90 14.24 -0.25
N TYR A 77 -10.58 12.96 -0.33
CA TYR A 77 -11.44 11.97 -0.97
C TYR A 77 -12.44 11.41 0.04
N ASN A 78 -13.61 11.02 -0.47
CA ASN A 78 -14.60 10.30 0.34
C ASN A 78 -14.07 8.90 0.71
N MET A 79 -13.43 8.80 1.87
CA MET A 79 -12.88 7.56 2.42
C MET A 79 -13.90 6.82 3.29
N TYR A 80 -13.94 5.50 3.16
CA TYR A 80 -14.73 4.62 4.01
C TYR A 80 -13.79 3.82 4.91
N TRP A 81 -14.21 3.56 6.15
CA TRP A 81 -13.43 2.78 7.12
C TRP A 81 -13.02 1.40 6.59
N THR A 82 -13.89 0.73 5.82
CA THR A 82 -13.59 -0.58 5.20
C THR A 82 -12.47 -0.54 4.15
N ALA A 83 -12.05 0.63 3.69
CA ALA A 83 -11.06 0.76 2.63
C ALA A 83 -9.61 0.81 3.15
N PHE A 84 -9.39 1.11 4.44
CA PHE A 84 -8.04 1.36 4.95
C PHE A 84 -7.14 0.13 4.92
N LEU A 85 -7.64 -1.06 5.28
CA LEU A 85 -6.85 -2.29 5.20
C LEU A 85 -6.46 -2.62 3.75
N PHE A 86 -7.40 -2.46 2.82
CA PHE A 86 -7.12 -2.66 1.40
C PHE A 86 -6.04 -1.68 0.91
N ALA A 87 -6.25 -0.37 1.13
CA ALA A 87 -5.32 0.66 0.67
C ALA A 87 -3.93 0.52 1.30
N ALA A 88 -3.86 0.23 2.60
CA ALA A 88 -2.60 0.03 3.30
C ALA A 88 -1.87 -1.25 2.84
N ALA A 89 -2.61 -2.30 2.48
CA ALA A 89 -2.00 -3.49 1.88
C ALA A 89 -1.50 -3.24 0.46
N HIS A 90 -2.32 -2.57 -0.35
CA HIS A 90 -2.06 -2.25 -1.75
C HIS A 90 -0.81 -1.36 -1.89
N GLU A 91 -0.75 -0.25 -1.17
CA GLU A 91 0.39 0.68 -1.24
C GLU A 91 1.60 0.19 -0.43
N GLY A 92 1.37 -0.57 0.63
CA GLY A 92 2.38 -0.97 1.61
C GLY A 92 2.68 -2.47 1.55
N TYR A 93 2.21 -3.19 2.57
CA TYR A 93 2.59 -4.58 2.80
C TYR A 93 1.40 -5.54 2.58
N PRO A 94 1.51 -6.60 1.77
CA PRO A 94 2.63 -6.98 0.91
C PRO A 94 2.53 -6.42 -0.53
N GLY A 95 1.88 -5.27 -0.75
CA GLY A 95 1.72 -4.65 -2.07
C GLY A 95 2.94 -3.90 -2.59
N HIS A 96 2.74 -2.70 -3.15
CA HIS A 96 3.75 -1.97 -3.94
C HIS A 96 5.10 -1.81 -3.24
N HIS A 97 5.11 -1.37 -1.98
CA HIS A 97 6.36 -1.24 -1.24
C HIS A 97 7.14 -2.57 -1.19
N THR A 98 6.45 -3.65 -0.82
CA THR A 98 7.05 -4.99 -0.73
C THR A 98 7.53 -5.49 -2.07
N GLU A 99 6.73 -5.34 -3.13
CA GLU A 99 7.10 -5.71 -4.49
C GLU A 99 8.40 -5.01 -4.91
N PHE A 100 8.47 -3.69 -4.76
CA PHE A 100 9.64 -2.92 -5.17
C PHE A 100 10.86 -3.26 -4.31
N ALA A 101 10.71 -3.43 -3.00
CA ALA A 101 11.80 -3.86 -2.12
C ALA A 101 12.39 -5.22 -2.51
N ILE A 102 11.54 -6.19 -2.87
CA ILE A 102 12.00 -7.51 -3.32
C ILE A 102 12.68 -7.41 -4.68
N LYS A 103 12.10 -6.68 -5.64
CA LYS A 103 12.70 -6.49 -6.98
C LYS A 103 14.03 -5.76 -6.91
N GLU A 104 14.15 -4.75 -6.06
CA GLU A 104 15.42 -4.05 -5.84
C GLU A 104 16.49 -5.01 -5.30
N ARG A 105 16.15 -5.83 -4.31
CA ARG A 105 17.09 -6.80 -3.73
C ARG A 105 17.50 -7.86 -4.75
N VAL A 106 16.53 -8.55 -5.33
CA VAL A 106 16.78 -9.75 -6.14
C VAL A 106 17.20 -9.38 -7.57
N LEU A 107 16.37 -8.62 -8.28
CA LEU A 107 16.58 -8.40 -9.71
C LEU A 107 17.67 -7.35 -9.95
N TYR A 108 17.61 -6.22 -9.23
CA TYR A 108 18.59 -5.16 -9.42
C TYR A 108 19.92 -5.47 -8.72
N ARG A 109 19.95 -5.66 -7.40
CA ARG A 109 21.22 -5.76 -6.65
C ARG A 109 21.89 -7.13 -6.78
N GLU A 110 21.14 -8.23 -6.66
CA GLU A 110 21.72 -9.59 -6.72
C GLU A 110 21.99 -10.04 -8.17
N LEU A 111 21.07 -9.76 -9.11
CA LEU A 111 21.17 -10.21 -10.51
C LEU A 111 21.66 -9.12 -11.49
N ASN A 112 21.91 -7.89 -11.04
CA ASN A 112 22.40 -6.78 -11.86
C ASN A 112 21.50 -6.41 -13.06
N GLN A 113 20.19 -6.60 -12.93
CA GLN A 113 19.20 -6.28 -13.96
C GLN A 113 18.61 -4.89 -13.72
N PHE A 114 19.34 -3.88 -14.19
CA PHE A 114 19.01 -2.46 -13.98
C PHE A 114 17.64 -2.05 -14.51
N GLU A 115 17.14 -2.69 -15.57
CA GLU A 115 15.82 -2.44 -16.15
C GLU A 115 14.68 -2.61 -15.14
N HIS A 116 14.89 -3.38 -14.07
CA HIS A 116 13.89 -3.55 -13.03
C HIS A 116 13.68 -2.31 -12.14
N THR A 117 14.61 -1.36 -12.16
CA THR A 117 14.52 -0.07 -11.45
C THR A 117 13.55 0.92 -12.10
N ILE A 118 13.11 0.66 -13.35
CA ILE A 118 12.21 1.55 -14.11
C ILE A 118 10.83 0.92 -14.18
N LEU A 119 9.79 1.62 -13.70
CA LEU A 119 8.39 1.22 -13.90
C LEU A 119 7.79 1.94 -15.12
N LEU A 120 7.44 1.19 -16.16
CA LEU A 120 6.77 1.73 -17.33
C LEU A 120 5.25 1.65 -17.17
N LEU A 121 4.58 2.80 -17.10
CA LEU A 121 3.14 2.89 -16.85
C LEU A 121 2.28 2.25 -17.95
N HIS A 122 2.73 2.29 -19.21
CA HIS A 122 2.01 1.69 -20.33
C HIS A 122 2.68 0.38 -20.75
N SER A 123 2.76 -0.58 -19.83
CA SER A 123 3.39 -1.88 -20.10
C SER A 123 2.74 -3.02 -19.29
N PRO A 124 2.94 -4.30 -19.70
CA PRO A 124 2.53 -5.44 -18.90
C PRO A 124 3.13 -5.47 -17.49
N LYS A 125 4.28 -4.81 -17.26
CA LYS A 125 4.90 -4.70 -15.95
C LYS A 125 3.99 -3.97 -14.95
N LEU A 126 3.27 -2.94 -15.39
CA LEU A 126 2.32 -2.23 -14.53
C LEU A 126 1.16 -3.15 -14.15
N ILE A 127 0.59 -3.90 -15.11
CA ILE A 127 -0.51 -4.84 -14.84
C ILE A 127 -0.11 -5.86 -13.77
N ILE A 128 1.13 -6.37 -13.82
CA ILE A 128 1.65 -7.29 -12.81
C ILE A 128 1.76 -6.59 -11.44
N SER A 129 2.26 -5.35 -11.41
CA SER A 129 2.45 -4.58 -10.18
C SER A 129 1.11 -4.28 -9.48
N GLU A 130 0.14 -3.75 -10.24
CA GLU A 130 -1.23 -3.50 -9.75
C GLU A 130 -1.92 -4.81 -9.32
N GLY A 131 -1.73 -5.89 -10.09
CA GLY A 131 -2.30 -7.20 -9.73
C GLY A 131 -1.74 -7.77 -8.42
N ILE A 132 -0.47 -7.55 -8.13
CA ILE A 132 0.14 -7.90 -6.82
C ILE A 132 -0.51 -7.05 -5.71
N ALA A 133 -0.59 -5.74 -5.92
CA ALA A 133 -1.14 -4.80 -4.94
C ALA A 133 -2.63 -5.04 -4.65
N ASP A 134 -3.45 -5.32 -5.68
CA ASP A 134 -4.88 -5.63 -5.55
C ASP A 134 -5.16 -6.92 -4.79
N LEU A 135 -4.27 -7.91 -4.91
CA LEU A 135 -4.38 -9.18 -4.19
C LEU A 135 -3.82 -9.11 -2.78
N ALA A 136 -3.04 -8.09 -2.43
CA ALA A 136 -2.28 -7.99 -1.19
C ALA A 136 -3.14 -8.20 0.06
N VAL A 137 -4.31 -7.56 0.16
CA VAL A 137 -5.17 -7.72 1.35
C VAL A 137 -5.72 -9.15 1.48
N LYS A 138 -5.99 -9.81 0.36
CA LYS A 138 -6.52 -11.19 0.32
C LYS A 138 -5.46 -12.23 0.66
N MET A 139 -4.18 -11.87 0.50
CA MET A 139 -3.06 -12.69 0.96
C MET A 139 -2.93 -12.67 2.49
N LEU A 140 -3.34 -11.58 3.13
CA LEU A 140 -3.18 -11.37 4.57
C LEU A 140 -4.37 -11.84 5.41
N PHE A 141 -5.59 -11.64 4.89
CA PHE A 141 -6.82 -11.83 5.65
C PHE A 141 -7.86 -12.58 4.83
N SER A 142 -8.62 -13.45 5.50
CA SER A 142 -9.91 -13.88 4.97
C SER A 142 -10.88 -12.68 4.88
N ASN A 143 -11.89 -12.79 4.01
CA ASN A 143 -12.93 -11.75 3.89
C ASN A 143 -13.61 -11.45 5.24
N ARG A 144 -13.73 -12.46 6.11
CA ARG A 144 -14.32 -12.30 7.45
C ARG A 144 -13.41 -11.50 8.37
N GLU A 145 -12.14 -11.89 8.48
CA GLU A 145 -11.16 -11.17 9.31
C GLU A 145 -11.05 -9.70 8.87
N ALA A 146 -11.01 -9.43 7.57
CA ALA A 146 -10.90 -8.08 7.05
C ALA A 146 -12.06 -7.18 7.51
N VAL A 147 -13.27 -7.72 7.60
CA VAL A 147 -14.45 -6.99 8.10
C VAL A 147 -14.43 -6.81 9.62
N GLU A 148 -13.89 -7.78 10.37
CA GLU A 148 -13.81 -7.71 11.83
C GLU A 148 -12.73 -6.72 12.32
N ILE A 149 -11.67 -6.53 11.54
CA ILE A 149 -10.56 -5.61 11.86
C ILE A 149 -10.85 -4.16 11.43
N SER A 150 -11.59 -3.98 10.32
CA SER A 150 -11.92 -2.65 9.78
C SER A 150 -12.87 -1.89 10.71
#